data_AF-A0A366ZNG5-F1
#
_entry.id   AF-A0A366ZNG5-F1
#
_cell.length_a   1.000
_cell.length_b   1.000
_cell.length_c   1.000
_cell.angle_alpha   90.00
_cell.angle_beta   90.00
_cell.angle_gamma   90.00
#
_symmetry.space_group_name_H-M   'P 1'
#
loop_
_entity.id
_entity.type
_entity.pdbx_description
1 polymer ?
#
loop_
_entity_poly.entity_id
_entity_poly.type
_entity_poly.pdbx_seq_one_letter_code
_entity_poly.pdbx_strand_id
1 'polypeptide(L)'
;MDGVLGRLAAGVLPDEAERERVDFKEAGRRGAGGVLLAGQPQNLAAAQQLADKVACFANTPSGGALIVGVDNATGDLLGTALEPEWLRHSIYQRVDVAPSIEERLVGGVRLLVLYVSATREPVEDTGNRVRWRVGPACVPVDRTEWWRHRQDQAGYDSMATSTGRTLADVSPSAILVARRYLRDADPSGAQAAESAADLLRRLGVLLQTDRLTQAGALVFCPSDHAHLTLTALDVESGDVILPPEDLSGLSLIEQLAAVEGRLTALNTSLTLRASFAEQTVRRLPAGAVREAILNGLVHRDWLTPEPVTVTWVQADSALQVLNPGGFAGGVTALNVLTGRYARHPALADLFRALGLVEKQGLGVDRMYREMVTLGHRPPLIVEDGGPRVRVRLVGGHPVVPVMALAGRIEPAIRRRDVRVALVVDALLREPFITAERIAGLLQRTVSEAGEAIDATAECRVDSQPLLSRYKDVWLLSPGAVSVVENAAPPHERRARGILPYRRPEEPLTVVRTWLEVHERITSGDQARLAGITQTGALTQLERLVTDGYLVRGEGKGRNAHFLAGPRLPGQRP
;
A
#
# COMPACT_ATOMS: atom_id res chain seq x y z
N MET A 1 28.42 7.98 -17.70
CA MET A 1 27.33 8.78 -18.30
C MET A 1 27.89 9.97 -19.08
N ASP A 2 28.81 10.75 -18.50
CA ASP A 2 29.35 11.97 -19.15
C ASP A 2 29.96 11.75 -20.54
N GLY A 3 30.65 10.63 -20.77
CA GLY A 3 31.18 10.27 -22.10
C GLY A 3 30.11 9.94 -23.16
N VAL A 4 28.91 9.51 -22.74
CA VAL A 4 27.77 9.28 -23.66
C VAL A 4 27.10 10.62 -23.99
N LEU A 5 26.88 11.47 -22.98
CA LEU A 5 26.31 12.80 -23.18
C LEU A 5 27.23 13.72 -24.01
N GLY A 6 28.54 13.63 -23.82
CA GLY A 6 29.51 14.38 -24.63
C GLY A 6 29.52 13.98 -26.11
N ARG A 7 29.31 12.70 -26.42
CA ARG A 7 29.19 12.24 -27.81
C ARG A 7 27.86 12.61 -28.45
N LEU A 8 26.76 12.57 -27.69
CA LEU A 8 25.47 13.09 -28.14
C LEU A 8 25.54 14.59 -28.45
N ALA A 9 26.25 15.38 -27.63
CA ALA A 9 26.50 16.79 -27.92
C ALA A 9 27.28 16.99 -29.24
N ALA A 10 28.10 16.02 -29.63
CA ALA A 10 28.84 16.01 -30.89
C ALA A 10 28.07 15.34 -32.05
N GLY A 11 26.79 14.96 -31.86
CA GLY A 11 25.97 14.31 -32.88
C GLY A 11 26.34 12.85 -33.16
N VAL A 12 27.11 12.21 -32.27
CA VAL A 12 27.56 10.82 -32.42
C VAL A 12 26.70 9.91 -31.55
N LEU A 13 26.02 8.95 -32.18
CA LEU A 13 25.24 7.94 -31.50
C LEU A 13 26.14 6.88 -30.83
N PRO A 14 25.76 6.33 -29.67
CA PRO A 14 26.44 5.20 -29.06
C PRO A 14 26.31 3.94 -29.95
N ASP A 15 27.32 3.08 -29.84
CA ASP A 15 27.36 1.79 -30.53
C ASP A 15 26.34 0.78 -29.94
N GLU A 16 26.21 -0.40 -30.55
CA GLU A 16 25.25 -1.42 -30.09
C GLU A 16 25.54 -1.94 -28.68
N ALA A 17 26.82 -2.05 -28.29
CA ALA A 17 27.21 -2.52 -26.96
C ALA A 17 26.85 -1.49 -25.88
N GLU A 18 26.97 -0.20 -26.19
CA GLU A 18 26.53 0.88 -25.31
C GLU A 18 25.01 1.01 -25.28
N ARG A 19 24.33 0.72 -26.39
CA ARG A 19 22.86 0.64 -26.45
C ARG A 19 22.28 -0.53 -25.68
N GLU A 20 23.09 -1.51 -25.28
CA GLU A 20 22.68 -2.53 -24.31
C GLU A 20 22.55 -1.97 -22.88
N ARG A 21 23.34 -0.95 -22.53
CA ARG A 21 23.33 -0.34 -21.19
C ARG A 21 22.62 1.01 -21.13
N VAL A 22 22.43 1.66 -22.28
CA VAL A 22 21.82 2.99 -22.40
C VAL A 22 20.71 2.96 -23.46
N ASP A 23 19.55 3.54 -23.16
CA ASP A 23 18.44 3.68 -24.13
C ASP A 23 18.02 5.14 -24.28
N PHE A 24 17.61 5.51 -25.49
CA PHE A 24 17.10 6.84 -25.80
C PHE A 24 15.60 6.82 -25.93
N LYS A 25 14.93 7.78 -25.29
CA LYS A 25 13.49 7.91 -25.36
C LYS A 25 13.07 9.34 -25.55
N GLU A 26 12.10 9.52 -26.43
CA GLU A 26 11.36 10.77 -26.52
C GLU A 26 10.41 10.91 -25.32
N ALA A 27 10.13 12.14 -24.89
CA ALA A 27 9.16 12.45 -23.83
C ALA A 27 7.68 12.45 -24.30
N GLY A 28 7.33 11.67 -25.32
CA GLY A 28 5.96 11.53 -25.83
C GLY A 28 5.33 12.85 -26.32
N ARG A 29 6.08 13.63 -27.11
CA ARG A 29 5.70 14.99 -27.56
C ARG A 29 5.22 15.04 -29.01
N ARG A 30 5.36 13.97 -29.79
CA ARG A 30 4.85 13.92 -31.16
C ARG A 30 3.31 13.89 -31.20
N GLY A 31 2.73 14.90 -31.84
CA GLY A 31 1.30 14.98 -32.14
C GLY A 31 0.92 14.23 -33.42
N ALA A 32 -0.34 14.38 -33.85
CA ALA A 32 -0.80 13.86 -35.13
C ALA A 32 0.02 14.45 -36.28
N GLY A 33 0.60 13.60 -37.13
CA GLY A 33 1.49 14.01 -38.23
C GLY A 33 2.97 14.15 -37.86
N GLY A 34 3.39 13.77 -36.65
CA GLY A 34 4.81 13.70 -36.27
C GLY A 34 5.45 15.02 -35.84
N VAL A 35 4.66 16.10 -35.73
CA VAL A 35 5.10 17.41 -35.25
C VAL A 35 5.40 17.37 -33.76
N LEU A 36 6.55 17.94 -33.36
CA LEU A 36 6.97 18.02 -31.97
C LEU A 36 6.19 19.13 -31.24
N LEU A 37 5.37 18.76 -30.26
CA LEU A 37 4.58 19.70 -29.44
C LEU A 37 5.42 20.27 -28.28
N ALA A 38 4.92 21.34 -27.67
CA ALA A 38 5.48 21.87 -26.43
C ALA A 38 5.45 20.81 -25.32
N GLY A 39 6.52 20.74 -24.52
CA GLY A 39 6.61 19.79 -23.41
C GLY A 39 5.64 20.18 -22.29
N GLN A 40 5.04 19.18 -21.64
CA GLN A 40 4.25 19.35 -20.43
C GLN A 40 5.00 18.79 -19.21
N PRO A 41 4.81 19.35 -18.01
CA PRO A 41 5.44 18.84 -16.79
C PRO A 41 4.94 17.45 -16.40
N GLN A 42 3.74 17.06 -16.82
CA GLN A 42 3.13 15.77 -16.53
C GLN A 42 2.57 15.16 -17.83
N ASN A 43 2.98 13.94 -18.18
CA ASN A 43 2.49 13.22 -19.36
C ASN A 43 2.36 11.71 -19.08
N LEU A 44 1.13 11.24 -18.85
CA LEU A 44 0.86 9.85 -18.47
C LEU A 44 1.27 8.83 -19.53
N ALA A 45 1.16 9.16 -20.81
CA ALA A 45 1.54 8.26 -21.90
C ALA A 45 3.06 8.08 -21.94
N ALA A 46 3.82 9.16 -21.77
CA ALA A 46 5.28 9.08 -21.65
C ALA A 46 5.69 8.27 -20.40
N ALA A 47 5.05 8.53 -19.25
CA ALA A 47 5.34 7.79 -18.02
C ALA A 47 5.06 6.28 -18.17
N GLN A 48 4.00 5.89 -18.89
CA GLN A 48 3.71 4.47 -19.18
C GLN A 48 4.84 3.82 -20.00
N GLN A 49 5.24 4.45 -21.11
CA GLN A 49 6.29 3.91 -21.98
C GLN A 49 7.65 3.83 -21.27
N LEU A 50 7.96 4.84 -20.45
CA LEU A 50 9.17 4.86 -19.63
C LEU A 50 9.12 3.78 -18.55
N ALA A 51 7.96 3.55 -17.92
CA ALA A 51 7.80 2.50 -16.91
C ALA A 51 8.07 1.10 -17.48
N ASP A 52 7.55 0.79 -18.69
CA ASP A 52 7.83 -0.47 -19.38
C ASP A 52 9.33 -0.67 -19.65
N LYS A 53 10.04 0.42 -19.99
CA LYS A 53 11.47 0.38 -20.26
C LYS A 53 12.29 0.28 -18.97
N VAL A 54 11.88 0.96 -17.91
CA VAL A 54 12.46 0.82 -16.57
C VAL A 54 12.31 -0.63 -16.09
N ALA A 55 11.14 -1.27 -16.26
CA ALA A 55 10.96 -2.68 -15.95
C ALA A 55 11.92 -3.59 -16.73
N CYS A 56 12.10 -3.33 -18.04
CA CYS A 56 13.04 -4.07 -18.88
C CYS A 56 14.50 -3.93 -18.40
N PHE A 57 14.94 -2.72 -18.05
CA PHE A 57 16.28 -2.49 -17.49
C PHE A 57 16.45 -3.09 -16.09
N ALA A 58 15.44 -2.98 -15.24
CA ALA A 58 15.41 -3.57 -13.90
C ALA A 58 15.60 -5.10 -13.94
N ASN A 59 14.98 -5.76 -14.92
CA ASN A 59 15.13 -7.19 -15.14
C ASN A 59 16.48 -7.61 -15.74
N THR A 60 17.25 -6.66 -16.27
CA THR A 60 18.54 -6.96 -16.90
C THR A 60 19.62 -6.96 -15.81
N PRO A 61 20.49 -8.00 -15.72
CA PRO A 61 21.46 -8.13 -14.63
C PRO A 61 22.40 -6.94 -14.43
N SER A 62 22.76 -6.25 -15.51
CA SER A 62 23.60 -5.06 -15.48
C SER A 62 22.87 -3.78 -15.08
N GLY A 63 21.54 -3.80 -15.00
CA GLY A 63 20.72 -2.59 -14.96
C GLY A 63 20.95 -1.73 -16.21
N GLY A 64 20.86 -0.42 -16.06
CA GLY A 64 21.26 0.52 -17.10
C GLY A 64 20.74 1.93 -16.88
N ALA A 65 20.72 2.71 -17.95
CA ALA A 65 20.22 4.08 -17.91
C ALA A 65 19.35 4.43 -19.11
N LEU A 66 18.30 5.22 -18.87
CA LEU A 66 17.47 5.79 -19.93
C LEU A 66 17.69 7.29 -20.01
N ILE A 67 17.95 7.80 -21.21
CA ILE A 67 18.09 9.23 -21.47
C ILE A 67 16.82 9.70 -22.18
N VAL A 68 16.07 10.56 -21.48
CA VAL A 68 14.77 11.09 -21.92
C VAL A 68 14.95 12.48 -22.52
N GLY A 69 14.32 12.70 -23.67
CA GLY A 69 14.47 13.92 -24.47
C GLY A 69 15.41 13.75 -25.66
N VAL A 70 15.68 12.51 -26.07
CA VAL A 70 16.52 12.19 -27.23
C VAL A 70 15.73 11.32 -28.20
N ASP A 71 15.79 11.62 -29.49
CA ASP A 71 15.20 10.78 -30.52
C ASP A 71 16.00 9.47 -30.66
N ASN A 72 15.29 8.34 -30.64
CA ASN A 72 15.94 7.02 -30.58
C ASN A 72 16.64 6.60 -31.89
N ALA A 73 16.20 7.13 -33.03
CA ALA A 73 16.75 6.78 -34.34
C ALA A 73 17.89 7.73 -34.73
N THR A 74 17.66 9.03 -34.58
CA THR A 74 18.56 10.10 -35.04
C THR A 74 19.57 10.54 -33.99
N GLY A 75 19.23 10.42 -32.70
CA GLY A 75 20.03 10.99 -31.61
C GLY A 75 19.79 12.47 -31.35
N ASP A 76 18.82 13.07 -32.05
CA ASP A 76 18.51 14.49 -31.92
C ASP A 76 18.07 14.86 -30.51
N LEU A 77 18.58 15.99 -30.01
CA LEU A 77 18.25 16.52 -28.68
C LEU A 77 16.91 17.26 -28.72
N LEU A 78 15.83 16.55 -28.41
CA LEU A 78 14.45 17.08 -28.42
C LEU A 78 14.10 17.82 -27.11
N GLY A 79 14.70 17.39 -26.01
CA GLY A 79 14.45 17.88 -24.67
C GLY A 79 13.14 17.41 -24.04
N THR A 80 13.01 17.62 -22.73
CA THR A 80 11.82 17.24 -21.96
C THR A 80 11.44 18.30 -20.93
N ALA A 81 10.13 18.50 -20.76
CA ALA A 81 9.57 19.36 -19.73
C ALA A 81 9.08 18.57 -18.51
N LEU A 82 9.18 17.23 -18.53
CA LEU A 82 8.70 16.38 -17.43
C LEU A 82 9.32 16.76 -16.10
N GLU A 83 8.51 16.78 -15.05
CA GLU A 83 8.93 17.04 -13.69
C GLU A 83 9.51 15.74 -13.09
N PRO A 84 10.76 15.74 -12.59
CA PRO A 84 11.45 14.52 -12.15
C PRO A 84 10.72 13.75 -11.05
N GLU A 85 10.19 14.45 -10.05
CA GLU A 85 9.59 13.83 -8.88
C GLU A 85 8.26 13.15 -9.22
N TRP A 86 7.41 13.86 -9.97
CA TRP A 86 6.20 13.32 -10.58
C TRP A 86 6.51 12.10 -11.45
N LEU A 87 7.54 12.16 -12.30
CA LEU A 87 7.89 11.05 -13.18
C LEU A 87 8.35 9.83 -12.37
N ARG A 88 9.19 10.04 -11.34
CA ARG A 88 9.65 8.99 -10.42
C ARG A 88 8.46 8.31 -9.75
N HIS A 89 7.54 9.09 -9.17
CA HIS A 89 6.33 8.60 -8.54
C HIS A 89 5.41 7.84 -9.53
N SER A 90 5.24 8.39 -10.73
CA SER A 90 4.37 7.84 -11.78
C SER A 90 4.89 6.51 -12.33
N ILE A 91 6.22 6.37 -12.50
CA ILE A 91 6.86 5.09 -12.87
C ILE A 91 6.70 4.09 -11.72
N TYR A 92 7.02 4.51 -10.49
CA TYR A 92 6.92 3.68 -9.30
C TYR A 92 5.53 3.06 -9.12
N GLN A 93 4.46 3.85 -9.26
CA GLN A 93 3.09 3.35 -9.18
C GLN A 93 2.72 2.27 -10.22
N ARG A 94 3.45 2.18 -11.34
CA ARG A 94 3.14 1.29 -12.46
C ARG A 94 3.92 -0.02 -12.42
N VAL A 95 5.21 0.05 -12.09
CA VAL A 95 6.14 -1.09 -12.18
C VAL A 95 6.88 -1.35 -10.86
N ASP A 96 6.56 -0.62 -9.80
CA ASP A 96 7.11 -0.82 -8.44
C ASP A 96 8.64 -0.66 -8.35
N VAL A 97 9.21 0.07 -9.31
CA VAL A 97 10.62 0.45 -9.36
C VAL A 97 10.69 1.97 -9.44
N ALA A 98 11.39 2.59 -8.50
CA ALA A 98 11.67 4.02 -8.50
C ALA A 98 13.10 4.27 -9.00
N PRO A 99 13.31 4.65 -10.27
CA PRO A 99 14.65 4.95 -10.77
C PRO A 99 15.19 6.24 -10.15
N SER A 100 16.52 6.36 -10.06
CA SER A 100 17.16 7.63 -9.71
C SER A 100 17.12 8.54 -10.93
N ILE A 101 16.57 9.75 -10.80
CA ILE A 101 16.39 10.69 -11.91
C ILE A 101 17.31 11.89 -11.70
N GLU A 102 18.21 12.11 -12.66
CA GLU A 102 19.06 13.31 -12.71
C GLU A 102 18.67 14.19 -13.88
N GLU A 103 18.69 15.50 -13.66
CA GLU A 103 18.53 16.49 -14.73
C GLU A 103 19.91 16.86 -15.31
N ARG A 104 20.01 16.88 -16.64
CA ARG A 104 21.23 17.26 -17.37
C ARG A 104 20.91 18.25 -18.49
N LEU A 105 21.76 19.25 -18.65
CA LEU A 105 21.72 20.22 -19.75
C LEU A 105 22.82 19.88 -20.76
N VAL A 106 22.44 19.52 -21.98
CA VAL A 106 23.37 19.15 -23.06
C VAL A 106 23.09 20.04 -24.26
N GLY A 107 24.06 20.83 -24.71
CA GLY A 107 23.86 21.77 -25.81
C GLY A 107 22.74 22.80 -25.57
N GLY A 108 22.47 23.14 -24.29
CA GLY A 108 21.35 24.00 -23.90
C GLY A 108 19.98 23.30 -23.84
N VAL A 109 19.92 22.00 -24.14
CA VAL A 109 18.68 21.20 -24.12
C VAL A 109 18.58 20.41 -22.81
N ARG A 110 17.44 20.50 -22.13
CA ARG A 110 17.14 19.80 -20.87
C ARG A 110 16.78 18.35 -21.13
N LEU A 111 17.55 17.43 -20.54
CA LEU A 111 17.37 15.98 -20.58
C LEU A 111 17.17 15.43 -19.17
N LEU A 112 16.48 14.29 -19.06
CA LEU A 112 16.43 13.51 -17.82
C LEU A 112 17.17 12.19 -18.02
N VAL A 113 18.04 11.85 -17.07
CA VAL A 113 18.77 10.59 -17.03
C VAL A 113 18.21 9.75 -15.90
N LEU A 114 17.59 8.62 -16.25
CA LEU A 114 17.02 7.67 -15.30
C LEU A 114 18.01 6.53 -15.14
N TYR A 115 18.62 6.41 -13.96
CA TYR A 115 19.46 5.26 -13.60
C TYR A 115 18.59 4.17 -12.99
N VAL A 116 18.68 2.98 -13.57
CA VAL A 116 17.90 1.81 -13.17
C VAL A 116 18.86 0.72 -12.71
N SER A 117 18.80 0.39 -11.42
CA SER A 117 19.52 -0.74 -10.85
C SER A 117 18.80 -2.05 -11.17
N ALA A 118 19.55 -3.14 -11.32
CA ALA A 118 18.97 -4.47 -11.46
C ALA A 118 18.17 -4.84 -10.19
N THR A 119 16.98 -5.40 -10.37
CA THR A 119 16.08 -5.76 -9.25
C THR A 119 16.34 -7.16 -8.73
N ARG A 120 15.88 -7.41 -7.49
CA ARG A 120 16.07 -8.70 -6.80
C ARG A 120 15.10 -9.79 -7.23
N GLU A 121 14.02 -9.41 -7.91
CA GLU A 121 12.93 -10.24 -8.42
C GLU A 121 12.51 -9.73 -9.80
N PRO A 122 11.85 -10.56 -10.62
CA PRO A 122 11.41 -10.16 -11.95
C PRO A 122 10.25 -9.16 -11.86
N VAL A 123 10.43 -8.03 -12.52
CA VAL A 123 9.48 -6.93 -12.61
C VAL A 123 8.61 -7.10 -13.85
N GLU A 124 7.30 -7.11 -13.67
CA GLU A 124 6.36 -7.04 -14.78
C GLU A 124 6.20 -5.63 -15.30
N ASP A 125 6.21 -5.50 -16.63
CA ASP A 125 5.83 -4.27 -17.29
C ASP A 125 4.32 -3.98 -17.13
N THR A 126 3.85 -2.88 -17.72
CA THR A 126 2.45 -2.50 -17.59
C THR A 126 1.47 -3.39 -18.36
N GLY A 127 1.97 -4.29 -19.20
CA GLY A 127 1.22 -5.34 -19.87
C GLY A 127 1.39 -6.72 -19.23
N ASN A 128 1.86 -6.79 -17.97
CA ASN A 128 2.09 -8.01 -17.20
C ASN A 128 3.08 -9.00 -17.83
N ARG A 129 4.06 -8.48 -18.59
CA ARG A 129 5.12 -9.31 -19.20
C ARG A 129 6.44 -9.08 -18.50
N VAL A 130 7.19 -10.16 -18.30
CA VAL A 130 8.59 -10.09 -17.89
C VAL A 130 9.44 -10.00 -19.16
N ARG A 131 10.19 -8.91 -19.28
CA ARG A 131 11.10 -8.65 -20.40
C ARG A 131 12.43 -8.18 -19.87
N TRP A 132 13.51 -8.52 -20.54
CA TRP A 132 14.84 -7.98 -20.26
C TRP A 132 15.51 -7.51 -21.55
N ARG A 133 16.68 -6.90 -21.41
CA ARG A 133 17.39 -6.30 -22.54
C ARG A 133 18.36 -7.31 -23.16
N VAL A 134 18.27 -7.46 -24.49
CA VAL A 134 19.22 -8.17 -25.33
C VAL A 134 19.59 -7.24 -26.48
N GLY A 135 20.81 -6.72 -26.46
CA GLY A 135 21.23 -5.61 -27.33
C GLY A 135 20.31 -4.37 -27.15
N PRO A 136 19.78 -3.77 -28.22
CA PRO A 136 18.90 -2.58 -28.12
C PRO A 136 17.43 -2.91 -27.79
N ALA A 137 17.05 -4.20 -27.80
CA ALA A 137 15.64 -4.62 -27.71
C ALA A 137 15.28 -5.18 -26.33
N CYS A 138 14.01 -5.00 -25.95
CA CYS A 138 13.42 -5.64 -24.78
C CYS A 138 12.68 -6.90 -25.23
N VAL A 139 13.24 -8.06 -24.96
CA VAL A 139 12.68 -9.36 -25.35
C VAL A 139 11.98 -10.02 -24.16
N PRO A 140 10.89 -10.78 -24.40
CA PRO A 140 10.25 -11.57 -23.36
C PRO A 140 11.22 -12.64 -22.84
N VAL A 141 11.18 -12.86 -21.53
CA VAL A 141 11.95 -13.88 -20.83
C VAL A 141 11.02 -14.62 -19.88
N ASP A 142 11.13 -15.94 -19.83
CA ASP A 142 10.38 -16.72 -18.85
C ASP A 142 11.01 -16.60 -17.45
N ARG A 143 10.22 -16.80 -16.39
CA ARG A 143 10.70 -16.65 -15.02
C ARG A 143 11.81 -17.62 -14.66
N THR A 144 11.80 -18.84 -15.21
CA THR A 144 12.81 -19.86 -14.93
C THR A 144 14.16 -19.42 -15.46
N GLU A 145 14.19 -18.94 -16.71
CA GLU A 145 15.38 -18.40 -17.34
C GLU A 145 15.91 -17.17 -16.59
N TRP A 146 15.01 -16.27 -16.16
CA TRP A 146 15.37 -15.07 -15.41
C TRP A 146 16.07 -15.39 -14.09
N TRP A 147 15.50 -16.28 -13.27
CA TRP A 147 16.06 -16.68 -11.98
C TRP A 147 17.41 -17.38 -12.12
N ARG A 148 17.58 -18.21 -13.15
CA ARG A 148 18.86 -18.87 -13.45
C ARG A 148 19.97 -17.85 -13.70
N HIS A 149 19.74 -16.90 -14.61
CA HIS A 149 20.71 -15.85 -14.91
C HIS A 149 21.06 -14.99 -13.69
N ARG A 150 20.09 -14.74 -12.81
CA ARG A 150 20.32 -13.97 -11.60
C ARG A 150 21.23 -14.68 -10.59
N GLN A 151 21.06 -15.99 -10.40
CA GLN A 151 21.95 -16.78 -9.53
C GLN A 151 23.39 -16.73 -10.00
N ASP A 152 23.60 -16.73 -11.31
CA ASP A 152 24.94 -16.74 -11.90
C ASP A 152 25.67 -15.39 -11.78
N GLN A 153 24.95 -14.25 -11.62
CA GLN A 153 25.55 -12.91 -11.74
C GLN A 153 25.29 -11.90 -10.61
N ALA A 154 24.17 -11.96 -9.89
CA ALA A 154 23.67 -10.81 -9.12
C ALA A 154 23.23 -11.12 -7.67
N GLY A 155 23.66 -12.26 -7.13
CA GLY A 155 23.52 -12.62 -5.73
C GLY A 155 22.71 -13.90 -5.48
N TYR A 156 22.98 -14.54 -4.33
CA TYR A 156 22.36 -15.78 -3.91
C TYR A 156 20.97 -15.52 -3.30
N ASP A 157 19.93 -16.15 -3.86
CA ASP A 157 18.62 -16.32 -3.22
C ASP A 157 18.43 -17.80 -2.89
N SER A 158 18.35 -18.12 -1.60
CA SER A 158 18.18 -19.49 -1.12
C SER A 158 16.89 -20.12 -1.64
N MET A 159 15.83 -19.32 -1.86
CA MET A 159 14.54 -19.82 -2.34
C MET A 159 14.53 -20.09 -3.86
N ALA A 160 15.49 -19.56 -4.61
CA ALA A 160 15.63 -19.86 -6.04
C ALA A 160 16.50 -21.10 -6.29
N THR A 161 17.25 -21.57 -5.29
CA THR A 161 18.28 -22.62 -5.45
C THR A 161 17.65 -23.95 -5.86
N SER A 162 18.32 -24.70 -6.75
CA SER A 162 17.89 -26.05 -7.15
C SER A 162 17.93 -27.03 -5.98
N THR A 163 16.91 -27.87 -5.87
CA THR A 163 16.83 -28.95 -4.88
C THR A 163 17.02 -30.33 -5.52
N GLY A 164 17.02 -31.38 -4.68
CA GLY A 164 16.91 -32.76 -5.16
C GLY A 164 15.48 -33.18 -5.56
N ARG A 165 14.46 -32.37 -5.26
CA ARG A 165 13.06 -32.70 -5.54
C ARG A 165 12.74 -32.56 -7.02
N THR A 166 11.84 -33.38 -7.52
CA THR A 166 11.40 -33.46 -8.91
C THR A 166 9.89 -33.34 -9.02
N LEU A 167 9.35 -33.39 -10.24
CA LEU A 167 7.90 -33.43 -10.46
C LEU A 167 7.21 -34.59 -9.73
N ALA A 168 7.90 -35.72 -9.51
CA ALA A 168 7.33 -36.87 -8.80
C ALA A 168 7.08 -36.61 -7.31
N ASP A 169 7.74 -35.62 -6.72
CA ASP A 169 7.58 -35.22 -5.32
C ASP A 169 6.42 -34.23 -5.11
N VAL A 170 5.82 -33.71 -6.19
CA VAL A 170 4.77 -32.70 -6.12
C VAL A 170 3.43 -33.35 -5.75
N SER A 171 2.72 -32.75 -4.78
CA SER A 171 1.35 -33.18 -4.47
C SER A 171 0.43 -32.90 -5.66
N PRO A 172 -0.35 -33.89 -6.15
CA PRO A 172 -1.37 -33.65 -7.17
C PRO A 172 -2.43 -32.63 -6.73
N SER A 173 -2.78 -32.61 -5.43
CA SER A 173 -3.74 -31.65 -4.89
C SER A 173 -3.17 -30.22 -4.86
N ALA A 174 -1.86 -30.05 -4.63
CA ALA A 174 -1.21 -28.75 -4.71
C ALA A 174 -1.37 -28.11 -6.10
N ILE A 175 -1.27 -28.91 -7.16
CA ILE A 175 -1.51 -28.45 -8.54
C ILE A 175 -2.97 -28.01 -8.75
N LEU A 176 -3.93 -28.76 -8.19
CA LEU A 176 -5.35 -28.38 -8.26
C LEU A 176 -5.63 -27.06 -7.53
N VAL A 177 -5.00 -26.87 -6.36
CA VAL A 177 -5.11 -25.63 -5.58
C VAL A 177 -4.47 -24.45 -6.34
N ALA A 178 -3.29 -24.62 -6.92
CA ALA A 178 -2.64 -23.59 -7.73
C ALA A 178 -3.50 -23.17 -8.92
N ARG A 179 -4.07 -24.13 -9.65
CA ARG A 179 -5.01 -23.86 -10.75
C ARG A 179 -6.25 -23.12 -10.29
N ARG A 180 -6.78 -23.42 -9.08
CA ARG A 180 -7.90 -22.66 -8.51
C ARG A 180 -7.52 -21.20 -8.29
N TYR A 181 -6.39 -20.92 -7.63
CA TYR A 181 -5.95 -19.55 -7.38
C TYR A 181 -5.69 -18.75 -8.65
N LEU A 182 -5.08 -19.38 -9.65
CA LEU A 182 -4.86 -18.74 -10.95
C LEU A 182 -6.17 -18.37 -11.66
N ARG A 183 -7.19 -19.25 -11.60
CA ARG A 183 -8.53 -18.93 -12.14
C ARG A 183 -9.23 -17.82 -11.39
N ASP A 184 -9.08 -17.79 -10.06
CA ASP A 184 -9.68 -16.74 -9.23
C ASP A 184 -9.03 -15.37 -9.50
N ALA A 185 -7.74 -15.35 -9.85
CA ALA A 185 -6.99 -14.14 -10.19
C ALA A 185 -7.29 -13.63 -11.62
N ASP A 186 -7.45 -14.52 -12.59
CA ASP A 186 -7.82 -14.18 -13.97
C ASP A 186 -8.95 -15.10 -14.51
N PRO A 187 -10.23 -14.74 -14.28
CA PRO A 187 -11.37 -15.51 -14.75
C PRO A 187 -11.50 -15.55 -16.29
N SER A 188 -10.82 -14.65 -17.01
CA SER A 188 -10.88 -14.55 -18.47
C SER A 188 -9.91 -15.50 -19.19
N GLY A 189 -8.99 -16.11 -18.44
CA GLY A 189 -7.89 -16.90 -18.98
C GLY A 189 -8.27 -18.30 -19.47
N ALA A 190 -7.77 -18.66 -20.65
CA ALA A 190 -7.79 -20.00 -21.25
C ALA A 190 -6.85 -21.00 -20.53
N GLN A 191 -6.89 -21.07 -19.20
CA GLN A 191 -5.87 -21.78 -18.39
C GLN A 191 -6.24 -23.25 -18.07
N ALA A 192 -7.15 -23.86 -18.82
CA ALA A 192 -7.74 -25.15 -18.45
C ALA A 192 -7.01 -26.41 -18.99
N ALA A 193 -5.90 -26.27 -19.75
CA ALA A 193 -5.31 -27.42 -20.46
C ALA A 193 -3.79 -27.62 -20.33
N GLU A 194 -3.05 -26.79 -19.59
CA GLU A 194 -1.59 -26.98 -19.45
C GLU A 194 -1.24 -28.16 -18.52
N SER A 195 -0.15 -28.88 -18.82
CA SER A 195 0.33 -29.98 -17.96
C SER A 195 0.86 -29.45 -16.62
N ALA A 196 0.98 -30.32 -15.60
CA ALA A 196 1.55 -29.92 -14.31
C ALA A 196 3.00 -29.41 -14.44
N ALA A 197 3.79 -30.04 -15.32
CA ALA A 197 5.17 -29.63 -15.58
C ALA A 197 5.21 -28.23 -16.21
N ASP A 198 4.36 -27.96 -17.20
CA ASP A 198 4.33 -26.66 -17.90
C ASP A 198 3.87 -25.54 -16.96
N LEU A 199 2.87 -25.82 -16.11
CA LEU A 199 2.44 -24.90 -15.06
C LEU A 199 3.62 -24.53 -14.13
N LEU A 200 4.35 -25.54 -13.61
CA LEU A 200 5.46 -25.30 -12.69
C LEU A 200 6.65 -24.58 -13.36
N ARG A 201 6.92 -24.84 -14.65
CA ARG A 201 7.92 -24.08 -15.43
C ARG A 201 7.48 -22.64 -15.64
N ARG A 202 6.20 -22.41 -15.98
CA ARG A 202 5.62 -21.06 -16.15
C ARG A 202 5.67 -20.26 -14.86
N LEU A 203 5.47 -20.91 -13.72
CA LEU A 203 5.60 -20.32 -12.38
C LEU A 203 7.06 -20.08 -11.96
N GLY A 204 8.05 -20.55 -12.72
CA GLY A 204 9.48 -20.32 -12.42
C GLY A 204 10.07 -21.29 -11.39
N VAL A 205 9.39 -22.40 -11.09
CA VAL A 205 9.77 -23.30 -9.98
C VAL A 205 10.26 -24.67 -10.42
N LEU A 206 9.99 -25.09 -11.66
CA LEU A 206 10.57 -26.28 -12.26
C LEU A 206 11.65 -25.88 -13.27
N LEU A 207 12.89 -26.26 -12.98
CA LEU A 207 14.04 -25.95 -13.82
C LEU A 207 14.07 -26.85 -15.06
N GLN A 208 14.86 -26.47 -16.08
CA GLN A 208 15.09 -27.29 -17.27
C GLN A 208 15.76 -28.64 -16.97
N THR A 209 16.41 -28.76 -15.80
CA THR A 209 16.99 -30.01 -15.29
C THR A 209 15.96 -30.94 -14.64
N ASP A 210 14.66 -30.62 -14.75
CA ASP A 210 13.53 -31.30 -14.10
C ASP A 210 13.64 -31.38 -12.56
N ARG A 211 14.38 -30.43 -11.98
CA ARG A 211 14.49 -30.21 -10.53
C ARG A 211 13.67 -29.01 -10.10
N LEU A 212 13.11 -29.08 -8.90
CA LEU A 212 12.39 -27.96 -8.29
C LEU A 212 13.35 -26.98 -7.63
N THR A 213 13.03 -25.69 -7.70
CA THR A 213 13.62 -24.67 -6.82
C THR A 213 13.19 -24.90 -5.38
N GLN A 214 13.90 -24.32 -4.42
CA GLN A 214 13.54 -24.40 -3.00
C GLN A 214 12.15 -23.83 -2.71
N ALA A 215 11.76 -22.73 -3.37
CA ALA A 215 10.40 -22.19 -3.32
C ALA A 215 9.38 -23.17 -3.90
N GLY A 216 9.71 -23.81 -5.03
CA GLY A 216 8.88 -24.85 -5.63
C GLY A 216 8.64 -26.04 -4.71
N ALA A 217 9.72 -26.57 -4.13
CA ALA A 217 9.65 -27.66 -3.18
C ALA A 217 8.81 -27.28 -1.95
N LEU A 218 9.02 -26.09 -1.37
CA LEU A 218 8.27 -25.61 -0.22
C LEU A 218 6.77 -25.48 -0.50
N VAL A 219 6.42 -24.92 -1.67
CA VAL A 219 5.02 -24.60 -2.00
C VAL A 219 4.22 -25.81 -2.47
N PHE A 220 4.85 -26.75 -3.18
CA PHE A 220 4.15 -27.83 -3.90
C PHE A 220 4.44 -29.24 -3.39
N CYS A 221 5.51 -29.47 -2.63
CA CYS A 221 5.80 -30.78 -2.05
C CYS A 221 5.21 -30.88 -0.63
N PRO A 222 4.72 -32.06 -0.22
CA PRO A 222 4.39 -32.34 1.17
C PRO A 222 5.51 -32.00 2.14
N SER A 223 5.17 -31.37 3.27
CA SER A 223 6.09 -31.09 4.37
C SER A 223 5.74 -31.96 5.57
N ASP A 224 6.74 -32.41 6.32
CA ASP A 224 6.57 -33.10 7.61
C ASP A 224 6.18 -32.15 8.75
N HIS A 225 6.17 -30.85 8.51
CA HIS A 225 5.80 -29.81 9.48
C HIS A 225 4.64 -28.94 8.97
N ALA A 226 3.78 -28.52 9.89
CA ALA A 226 2.86 -27.43 9.62
C ALA A 226 3.64 -26.11 9.60
N HIS A 227 3.52 -25.35 8.51
CA HIS A 227 4.12 -24.03 8.35
C HIS A 227 3.12 -22.90 8.63
N LEU A 228 1.83 -23.23 8.65
CA LEU A 228 0.73 -22.32 8.94
C LEU A 228 -0.24 -23.03 9.90
N THR A 229 -0.65 -22.33 10.95
CA THR A 229 -1.64 -22.85 11.91
C THR A 229 -2.78 -21.88 12.09
N LEU A 230 -3.97 -22.41 12.41
CA LEU A 230 -5.15 -21.61 12.74
C LEU A 230 -5.76 -22.10 14.05
N THR A 231 -5.86 -21.18 15.01
CA THR A 231 -6.59 -21.38 16.27
C THR A 231 -7.72 -20.36 16.36
N ALA A 232 -8.88 -20.73 16.90
CA ALA A 232 -9.92 -19.78 17.28
C ALA A 232 -10.15 -19.80 18.79
N LEU A 233 -10.23 -18.61 19.38
CA LEU A 233 -10.51 -18.36 20.79
C LEU A 233 -11.86 -17.66 20.94
N ASP A 234 -12.50 -17.82 22.09
CA ASP A 234 -13.72 -17.07 22.41
C ASP A 234 -13.43 -15.59 22.68
N VAL A 235 -12.48 -15.32 23.57
CA VAL A 235 -11.95 -14.00 23.93
C VAL A 235 -10.42 -14.05 23.92
N GLU A 236 -9.76 -12.88 24.02
CA GLU A 236 -8.31 -12.85 24.16
C GLU A 236 -7.85 -13.66 25.38
N SER A 237 -6.90 -14.57 25.18
CA SER A 237 -6.39 -15.47 26.22
C SER A 237 -7.47 -16.33 26.89
N GLY A 238 -8.63 -16.50 26.25
CA GLY A 238 -9.73 -17.34 26.71
C GLY A 238 -9.66 -18.78 26.21
N ASP A 239 -10.83 -19.42 26.15
CA ASP A 239 -10.98 -20.82 25.78
C ASP A 239 -10.81 -21.03 24.27
N VAL A 240 -10.21 -22.16 23.92
CA VAL A 240 -10.02 -22.58 22.53
C VAL A 240 -11.34 -23.14 21.98
N ILE A 241 -12.01 -22.39 21.10
CA ILE A 241 -13.19 -22.85 20.36
C ILE A 241 -12.78 -23.79 19.23
N LEU A 242 -11.65 -23.48 18.59
CA LEU A 242 -11.14 -24.24 17.46
C LEU A 242 -9.64 -24.49 17.65
N PRO A 243 -9.22 -25.73 17.95
CA PRO A 243 -7.82 -26.04 18.09
C PRO A 243 -7.09 -26.01 16.73
N PRO A 244 -5.76 -25.81 16.75
CA PRO A 244 -4.95 -25.95 15.55
C PRO A 244 -5.06 -27.38 15.03
N GLU A 245 -5.27 -27.51 13.72
CA GLU A 245 -5.24 -28.79 13.04
C GLU A 245 -3.80 -29.12 12.66
N ASP A 246 -3.46 -30.41 12.71
CA ASP A 246 -2.19 -30.88 12.21
C ASP A 246 -2.25 -30.90 10.68
N LEU A 247 -1.56 -29.93 10.06
CA LEU A 247 -1.45 -29.81 8.61
C LEU A 247 -0.12 -30.38 8.08
N SER A 248 0.60 -31.16 8.89
CA SER A 248 1.73 -31.95 8.41
C SER A 248 1.28 -32.95 7.33
N GLY A 249 2.17 -33.30 6.42
CA GLY A 249 1.89 -34.09 5.23
C GLY A 249 1.28 -33.28 4.07
N LEU A 250 0.86 -32.02 4.28
CA LEU A 250 0.39 -31.13 3.22
C LEU A 250 1.51 -30.19 2.75
N SER A 251 1.47 -29.84 1.46
CA SER A 251 2.31 -28.76 0.91
C SER A 251 1.82 -27.39 1.38
N LEU A 252 2.69 -26.37 1.36
CA LEU A 252 2.33 -25.05 1.90
C LEU A 252 1.09 -24.44 1.22
N ILE A 253 0.91 -24.64 -0.09
CA ILE A 253 -0.27 -24.12 -0.80
C ILE A 253 -1.57 -24.82 -0.36
N GLU A 254 -1.50 -26.10 0.01
CA GLU A 254 -2.63 -26.85 0.56
C GLU A 254 -2.92 -26.40 1.99
N GLN A 255 -1.90 -26.18 2.82
CA GLN A 255 -2.05 -25.63 4.16
C GLN A 255 -2.73 -24.24 4.12
N LEU A 256 -2.30 -23.37 3.21
CA LEU A 256 -2.93 -22.06 2.97
C LEU A 256 -4.40 -22.22 2.59
N ALA A 257 -4.72 -23.10 1.64
CA ALA A 257 -6.09 -23.34 1.21
C ALA A 257 -7.00 -23.86 2.33
N ALA A 258 -6.47 -24.75 3.19
CA ALA A 258 -7.21 -25.27 4.34
C ALA A 258 -7.52 -24.16 5.36
N VAL A 259 -6.53 -23.33 5.68
CA VAL A 259 -6.69 -22.20 6.62
C VAL A 259 -7.63 -21.12 6.07
N GLU A 260 -7.53 -20.76 4.78
CA GLU A 260 -8.47 -19.83 4.14
C GLU A 260 -9.92 -20.34 4.20
N GLY A 261 -10.13 -21.64 3.95
CA GLY A 261 -11.45 -22.26 4.03
C GLY A 261 -12.07 -22.16 5.43
N ARG A 262 -11.28 -22.49 6.47
CA ARG A 262 -11.72 -22.41 7.87
C ARG A 262 -11.95 -20.96 8.32
N LEU A 263 -11.08 -20.03 7.95
CA LEU A 263 -11.27 -18.60 8.23
C LEU A 263 -12.50 -18.03 7.54
N THR A 264 -12.84 -18.50 6.33
CA THR A 264 -14.06 -18.08 5.63
C THR A 264 -15.32 -18.47 6.40
N ALA A 265 -15.30 -19.60 7.10
CA ALA A 265 -16.39 -20.05 7.97
C ALA A 265 -16.45 -19.24 9.28
N LEU A 266 -15.30 -18.91 9.89
CA LEU A 266 -15.22 -18.09 11.10
C LEU A 266 -15.60 -16.62 10.85
N ASN A 267 -15.13 -16.05 9.74
CA ASN A 267 -15.38 -14.67 9.31
C ASN A 267 -16.78 -14.52 8.69
N THR A 268 -17.78 -14.68 9.57
CA THR A 268 -19.20 -14.62 9.22
C THR A 268 -19.60 -13.29 8.60
N SER A 269 -20.65 -13.34 7.77
CA SER A 269 -21.24 -12.17 7.14
C SER A 269 -22.35 -11.56 7.99
N LEU A 270 -22.50 -10.25 7.88
CA LEU A 270 -23.53 -9.44 8.49
C LEU A 270 -24.37 -8.81 7.38
N THR A 271 -25.69 -8.88 7.50
CA THR A 271 -26.60 -8.18 6.57
C THR A 271 -26.86 -6.78 7.10
N LEU A 272 -26.39 -5.79 6.36
CA LEU A 272 -26.64 -4.38 6.62
C LEU A 272 -27.89 -3.95 5.85
N ARG A 273 -28.82 -3.32 6.54
CA ARG A 273 -29.96 -2.64 5.92
C ARG A 273 -29.60 -1.18 5.71
N ALA A 274 -29.04 -0.88 4.53
CA ALA A 274 -28.76 0.48 4.12
C ALA A 274 -29.78 0.89 3.05
N SER A 275 -30.79 1.68 3.41
CA SER A 275 -31.93 2.03 2.54
C SER A 275 -32.71 0.80 2.05
N PHE A 276 -33.34 0.85 0.87
CA PHE A 276 -34.14 -0.25 0.29
C PHE A 276 -33.31 -1.44 -0.20
N ALA A 277 -31.98 -1.45 0.01
CA ALA A 277 -31.08 -2.52 -0.42
C ALA A 277 -30.42 -3.23 0.78
N GLU A 278 -30.48 -4.56 0.79
CA GLU A 278 -29.74 -5.38 1.75
C GLU A 278 -28.34 -5.66 1.20
N GLN A 279 -27.30 -5.33 1.96
CA GLN A 279 -25.91 -5.60 1.61
C GLN A 279 -25.29 -6.55 2.63
N THR A 280 -24.75 -7.67 2.17
CA THR A 280 -24.02 -8.62 3.01
C THR A 280 -22.54 -8.25 3.05
N VAL A 281 -22.01 -7.98 4.25
CA VAL A 281 -20.61 -7.59 4.48
C VAL A 281 -19.99 -8.48 5.54
N ARG A 282 -18.77 -8.96 5.33
CA ARG A 282 -18.05 -9.78 6.32
C ARG A 282 -17.56 -8.95 7.50
N ARG A 283 -17.42 -9.59 8.67
CA ARG A 283 -16.88 -8.95 9.89
C ARG A 283 -15.49 -8.38 9.70
N LEU A 284 -14.67 -9.04 8.89
CA LEU A 284 -13.40 -8.54 8.38
C LEU A 284 -13.40 -8.59 6.85
N PRO A 285 -12.83 -7.58 6.16
CA PRO A 285 -12.63 -7.65 4.72
C PRO A 285 -11.81 -8.89 4.34
N ALA A 286 -12.31 -9.71 3.41
CA ALA A 286 -11.62 -10.92 3.00
C ALA A 286 -10.24 -10.63 2.37
N GLY A 287 -10.11 -9.50 1.65
CA GLY A 287 -8.83 -9.05 1.10
C GLY A 287 -7.82 -8.74 2.20
N ALA A 288 -8.21 -7.98 3.22
CA ALA A 288 -7.37 -7.69 4.38
C ALA A 288 -6.90 -8.96 5.13
N VAL A 289 -7.81 -9.92 5.37
CA VAL A 289 -7.47 -11.21 6.02
C VAL A 289 -6.45 -12.00 5.19
N ARG A 290 -6.71 -12.14 3.88
CA ARG A 290 -5.82 -12.85 2.96
C ARG A 290 -4.45 -12.20 2.89
N GLU A 291 -4.40 -10.88 2.75
CA GLU A 291 -3.15 -10.12 2.70
C GLU A 291 -2.30 -10.30 3.96
N ALA A 292 -2.92 -10.26 5.15
CA ALA A 292 -2.20 -10.47 6.41
C ALA A 292 -1.53 -11.84 6.48
N ILE A 293 -2.21 -12.89 6.02
CA ILE A 293 -1.69 -14.27 6.01
C ILE A 293 -0.59 -14.44 4.97
N LEU A 294 -0.81 -13.94 3.75
CA LEU A 294 0.16 -14.05 2.65
C LEU A 294 1.44 -13.27 2.97
N ASN A 295 1.33 -12.07 3.55
CA ASN A 295 2.51 -11.34 4.05
C ASN A 295 3.24 -12.12 5.13
N GLY A 296 2.51 -12.81 6.01
CA GLY A 296 3.08 -13.76 6.97
C GLY A 296 3.95 -14.81 6.27
N LEU A 297 3.41 -15.49 5.26
CA LEU A 297 4.12 -16.58 4.55
C LEU A 297 5.31 -16.08 3.70
N VAL A 298 5.13 -14.98 2.95
CA VAL A 298 6.16 -14.46 2.03
C VAL A 298 7.35 -13.87 2.79
N HIS A 299 7.10 -13.17 3.89
CA HIS A 299 8.15 -12.49 4.66
C HIS A 299 8.67 -13.29 5.86
N ARG A 300 8.14 -14.51 6.08
CA ARG A 300 8.58 -15.44 7.12
C ARG A 300 10.09 -15.67 7.06
N ASP A 301 10.71 -15.77 8.22
CA ASP A 301 12.06 -16.32 8.32
C ASP A 301 12.03 -17.85 8.15
N TRP A 302 12.27 -18.32 6.92
CA TRP A 302 12.19 -19.75 6.61
C TRP A 302 13.32 -20.60 7.20
N LEU A 303 14.27 -20.01 7.93
CA LEU A 303 15.27 -20.75 8.72
C LEU A 303 14.75 -21.16 10.10
N THR A 304 13.62 -20.58 10.54
CA THR A 304 13.00 -20.92 11.83
C THR A 304 12.02 -22.09 11.67
N PRO A 305 11.87 -22.96 12.68
CA PRO A 305 10.89 -24.05 12.64
C PRO A 305 9.46 -23.60 12.97
N GLU A 306 9.26 -22.48 13.68
CA GLU A 306 7.94 -22.05 14.16
C GLU A 306 6.98 -21.72 13.01
N PRO A 307 5.72 -22.19 13.01
CA PRO A 307 4.78 -21.83 11.97
C PRO A 307 4.36 -20.36 12.04
N VAL A 308 3.87 -19.82 10.92
CA VAL A 308 3.01 -18.63 10.97
C VAL A 308 1.77 -19.00 11.74
N THR A 309 1.52 -18.31 12.85
CA THR A 309 0.39 -18.61 13.73
C THR A 309 -0.74 -17.63 13.45
N VAL A 310 -1.90 -18.15 13.05
CA VAL A 310 -3.11 -17.37 12.85
C VAL A 310 -4.07 -17.63 14.01
N THR A 311 -4.52 -16.56 14.66
CA THR A 311 -5.47 -16.63 15.76
C THR A 311 -6.69 -15.78 15.45
N TRP A 312 -7.86 -16.41 15.44
CA TRP A 312 -9.15 -15.74 15.37
C TRP A 312 -9.71 -15.55 16.78
N VAL A 313 -10.13 -14.34 17.14
CA VAL A 313 -10.80 -14.05 18.42
C VAL A 313 -12.27 -13.74 18.14
N GLN A 314 -13.16 -14.63 18.61
CA GLN A 314 -14.57 -14.62 18.23
C GLN A 314 -15.32 -13.39 18.75
N ALA A 315 -15.15 -13.04 20.04
CA ALA A 315 -15.84 -11.92 20.67
C ALA A 315 -15.48 -10.58 20.02
N ASP A 316 -14.20 -10.39 19.68
CA ASP A 316 -13.70 -9.15 19.10
C ASP A 316 -13.84 -9.10 17.57
N SER A 317 -14.21 -10.23 16.94
CA SER A 317 -14.14 -10.39 15.47
C SER A 317 -12.77 -9.97 14.94
N ALA A 318 -11.70 -10.42 15.62
CA ALA A 318 -10.34 -10.01 15.37
C ALA A 318 -9.49 -11.16 14.83
N LEU A 319 -8.57 -10.83 13.93
CA LEU A 319 -7.56 -11.72 13.41
C LEU A 319 -6.19 -11.25 13.87
N GLN A 320 -5.39 -12.17 14.41
CA GLN A 320 -3.98 -11.96 14.68
C GLN A 320 -3.16 -12.94 13.84
N VAL A 321 -2.15 -12.42 13.13
CA VAL A 321 -1.16 -13.21 12.41
C VAL A 321 0.20 -12.92 13.04
N LEU A 322 0.81 -13.94 13.63
CA LEU A 322 2.15 -13.86 14.19
C LEU A 322 3.13 -14.56 13.25
N ASN A 323 4.03 -13.77 12.68
CA ASN A 323 5.05 -14.23 11.75
C ASN A 323 6.40 -14.35 12.45
N PRO A 324 7.09 -15.51 12.39
CA PRO A 324 8.43 -15.63 12.94
C PRO A 324 9.47 -14.89 12.08
N GLY A 325 10.39 -14.21 12.77
CA GLY A 325 11.32 -13.26 12.19
C GLY A 325 10.86 -11.81 12.39
N GLY A 326 11.84 -10.91 12.50
CA GLY A 326 11.61 -9.46 12.60
C GLY A 326 11.49 -8.80 11.23
N PHE A 327 11.27 -7.48 11.23
CA PHE A 327 11.34 -6.72 9.99
C PHE A 327 12.74 -6.81 9.37
N ALA A 328 12.82 -6.72 8.03
CA ALA A 328 14.06 -6.88 7.30
C ALA A 328 14.22 -5.79 6.23
N GLY A 329 15.48 -5.53 5.84
CA GLY A 329 15.80 -4.62 4.75
C GLY A 329 15.40 -3.17 4.96
N GLY A 330 15.47 -2.69 6.21
CA GLY A 330 15.11 -1.31 6.56
C GLY A 330 13.60 -1.04 6.68
N VAL A 331 12.76 -2.07 6.52
CA VAL A 331 11.33 -1.99 6.88
C VAL A 331 11.20 -1.99 8.42
N THR A 332 10.19 -1.29 8.91
CA THR A 332 9.84 -1.08 10.32
C THR A 332 8.32 -0.89 10.42
N ALA A 333 7.78 -0.92 11.63
CA ALA A 333 6.37 -0.61 11.88
C ALA A 333 5.96 0.80 11.41
N LEU A 334 6.91 1.74 11.32
CA LEU A 334 6.69 3.13 10.96
C LEU A 334 6.78 3.40 9.46
N ASN A 335 7.22 2.43 8.65
CA ASN A 335 7.33 2.58 7.20
C ASN A 335 6.79 1.37 6.42
N VAL A 336 6.04 0.45 7.01
CA VAL A 336 5.48 -0.72 6.30
C VAL A 336 4.58 -0.37 5.09
N LEU A 337 3.93 0.80 5.07
CA LEU A 337 3.15 1.29 3.93
C LEU A 337 4.04 1.78 2.77
N THR A 338 5.26 2.23 3.04
CA THR A 338 6.17 2.85 2.05
C THR A 338 7.41 2.03 1.76
N GLY A 339 7.83 1.20 2.69
CA GLY A 339 8.95 0.28 2.61
C GLY A 339 8.61 -0.90 1.71
N ARG A 340 9.61 -1.36 0.97
CA ARG A 340 9.53 -2.50 0.07
C ARG A 340 10.75 -3.37 0.31
N TYR A 341 10.54 -4.58 0.80
CA TYR A 341 11.61 -5.55 0.96
C TYR A 341 11.04 -6.97 1.07
N ALA A 342 11.39 -7.83 0.12
CA ALA A 342 11.15 -9.26 0.23
C ALA A 342 12.39 -9.95 0.81
N ARG A 343 12.22 -10.67 1.93
CA ARG A 343 13.29 -11.51 2.51
C ARG A 343 13.68 -12.63 1.54
N HIS A 344 12.68 -13.18 0.85
CA HIS A 344 12.83 -14.24 -0.13
C HIS A 344 12.18 -13.83 -1.46
N PRO A 345 12.92 -13.06 -2.30
CA PRO A 345 12.43 -12.58 -3.59
C PRO A 345 11.84 -13.67 -4.50
N ALA A 346 12.45 -14.86 -4.58
CA ALA A 346 11.93 -15.98 -5.38
C ALA A 346 10.59 -16.53 -4.87
N LEU A 347 10.38 -16.54 -3.55
CA LEU A 347 9.11 -16.95 -2.96
C LEU A 347 8.02 -15.89 -3.19
N ALA A 348 8.37 -14.60 -3.06
CA ALA A 348 7.47 -13.49 -3.35
C ALA A 348 7.01 -13.51 -4.82
N ASP A 349 7.95 -13.72 -5.75
CA ASP A 349 7.64 -13.86 -7.18
C ASP A 349 6.74 -15.06 -7.47
N LEU A 350 6.96 -16.20 -6.82
CA LEU A 350 6.10 -17.37 -6.95
C LEU A 350 4.66 -17.08 -6.50
N PHE A 351 4.48 -16.43 -5.34
CA PHE A 351 3.15 -16.06 -4.83
C PHE A 351 2.45 -15.06 -5.75
N ARG A 352 3.21 -14.14 -6.35
CA ARG A 352 2.72 -13.20 -7.36
C ARG A 352 2.32 -13.93 -8.65
N ALA A 353 3.15 -14.87 -9.13
CA ALA A 353 2.87 -15.68 -10.31
C ALA A 353 1.66 -16.61 -10.14
N LEU A 354 1.35 -17.01 -8.90
CA LEU A 354 0.14 -17.74 -8.52
C LEU A 354 -1.11 -16.87 -8.40
N GLY A 355 -0.99 -15.54 -8.56
CA GLY A 355 -2.10 -14.60 -8.36
C GLY A 355 -2.53 -14.47 -6.90
N LEU A 356 -1.68 -14.87 -5.95
CA LEU A 356 -1.96 -14.76 -4.52
C LEU A 356 -1.70 -13.35 -4.00
N VAL A 357 -0.61 -12.73 -4.45
CA VAL A 357 -0.14 -11.41 -4.00
C VAL A 357 -0.08 -10.45 -5.20
N GLU A 358 -0.44 -9.19 -4.97
CA GLU A 358 -0.33 -8.12 -5.99
C GLU A 358 1.13 -7.61 -6.11
N LYS A 359 1.37 -6.56 -6.90
CA LYS A 359 2.69 -5.86 -6.93
C LYS A 359 3.04 -5.36 -5.50
N GLN A 360 4.33 -5.33 -5.17
CA GLN A 360 4.79 -5.17 -3.80
C GLN A 360 4.25 -3.86 -3.17
N GLY A 361 3.64 -4.01 -2.00
CA GLY A 361 3.06 -2.92 -1.21
C GLY A 361 1.75 -2.30 -1.71
N LEU A 362 1.16 -2.77 -2.81
CA LEU A 362 -0.26 -2.51 -3.08
C LEU A 362 -1.17 -3.29 -2.12
N GLY A 363 -0.72 -4.48 -1.70
CA GLY A 363 -1.46 -5.37 -0.80
C GLY A 363 -1.66 -4.76 0.59
N VAL A 364 -0.59 -4.29 1.25
CA VAL A 364 -0.67 -3.62 2.56
C VAL A 364 -1.54 -2.36 2.47
N ASP A 365 -1.35 -1.52 1.45
CA ASP A 365 -2.17 -0.32 1.22
C ASP A 365 -3.66 -0.67 1.09
N ARG A 366 -3.97 -1.75 0.36
CA ARG A 366 -5.32 -2.28 0.21
C ARG A 366 -5.89 -2.80 1.53
N MET A 367 -5.10 -3.52 2.32
CA MET A 367 -5.49 -4.00 3.64
C MET A 367 -5.88 -2.84 4.57
N TYR A 368 -5.07 -1.77 4.62
CA TYR A 368 -5.39 -0.57 5.39
C TYR A 368 -6.67 0.10 4.90
N ARG A 369 -6.78 0.31 3.58
CA ARG A 369 -7.94 0.95 2.95
C ARG A 369 -9.24 0.19 3.21
N GLU A 370 -9.25 -1.13 3.00
CA GLU A 370 -10.45 -1.96 3.20
C GLU A 370 -10.93 -1.93 4.66
N MET A 371 -10.01 -1.91 5.62
CA MET A 371 -10.36 -1.78 7.05
C MET A 371 -11.03 -0.44 7.35
N VAL A 372 -10.39 0.67 6.98
CA VAL A 372 -10.88 2.01 7.36
C VAL A 372 -12.13 2.44 6.59
N THR A 373 -12.31 1.96 5.35
CA THR A 373 -13.52 2.27 4.55
C THR A 373 -14.79 1.60 5.09
N LEU A 374 -14.65 0.50 5.85
CA LEU A 374 -15.74 -0.08 6.64
C LEU A 374 -15.88 0.57 8.03
N GLY A 375 -15.03 1.54 8.37
CA GLY A 375 -14.99 2.23 9.66
C GLY A 375 -14.29 1.46 10.77
N HIS A 376 -13.61 0.35 10.45
CA HIS A 376 -12.72 -0.32 11.40
C HIS A 376 -11.46 0.52 11.63
N ARG A 377 -10.67 0.15 12.63
CA ARG A 377 -9.36 0.77 12.86
C ARG A 377 -8.37 0.26 11.80
N PRO A 378 -7.35 1.07 11.42
CA PRO A 378 -6.24 0.57 10.62
C PRO A 378 -5.60 -0.68 11.25
N PRO A 379 -5.04 -1.58 10.43
CA PRO A 379 -4.24 -2.71 10.91
C PRO A 379 -3.14 -2.25 11.87
N LEU A 380 -2.94 -3.01 12.95
CA LEU A 380 -1.76 -2.86 13.80
C LEU A 380 -0.68 -3.83 13.33
N ILE A 381 0.47 -3.31 12.90
CA ILE A 381 1.63 -4.10 12.50
C ILE A 381 2.81 -3.69 13.37
N VAL A 382 3.28 -4.60 14.21
CA VAL A 382 4.35 -4.32 15.18
C VAL A 382 5.34 -5.46 15.24
N GLU A 383 6.56 -5.16 15.70
CA GLU A 383 7.56 -6.18 16.02
C GLU A 383 7.51 -6.48 17.52
N ASP A 384 7.31 -7.74 17.88
CA ASP A 384 7.37 -8.26 19.24
C ASP A 384 8.77 -8.86 19.52
N GLY A 385 9.10 -9.04 20.80
CA GLY A 385 10.36 -9.66 21.22
C GLY A 385 10.50 -11.12 20.77
N GLY A 386 11.74 -11.56 20.48
CA GLY A 386 12.02 -12.93 20.03
C GLY A 386 12.01 -13.10 18.52
N PRO A 387 12.61 -12.15 17.79
CA PRO A 387 11.97 -11.24 16.82
C PRO A 387 10.79 -11.86 16.05
N ARG A 388 9.61 -11.24 16.15
CA ARG A 388 8.38 -11.66 15.45
C ARG A 388 7.60 -10.45 14.98
N VAL A 389 6.99 -10.53 13.80
CA VAL A 389 6.07 -9.49 13.33
C VAL A 389 4.64 -9.93 13.57
N ARG A 390 3.88 -9.11 14.30
CA ARG A 390 2.47 -9.35 14.59
C ARG A 390 1.60 -8.37 13.81
N VAL A 391 0.70 -8.91 13.00
CA VAL A 391 -0.38 -8.18 12.34
C VAL A 391 -1.68 -8.44 13.09
N ARG A 392 -2.40 -7.39 13.45
CA ARG A 392 -3.72 -7.49 14.09
C ARG A 392 -4.75 -6.68 13.33
N LEU A 393 -5.83 -7.35 12.93
CA LEU A 393 -7.02 -6.78 12.30
C LEU A 393 -8.18 -6.89 13.28
N VAL A 394 -8.84 -5.78 13.59
CA VAL A 394 -10.02 -5.76 14.45
C VAL A 394 -11.22 -5.36 13.62
N GLY A 395 -12.14 -6.31 13.40
CA GLY A 395 -13.32 -6.13 12.58
C GLY A 395 -14.56 -5.81 13.41
N GLY A 396 -15.65 -6.48 13.06
CA GLY A 396 -16.93 -6.41 13.76
C GLY A 396 -18.05 -5.91 12.87
N HIS A 397 -19.00 -5.16 13.44
CA HIS A 397 -20.06 -4.53 12.65
C HIS A 397 -19.50 -3.35 11.86
N PRO A 398 -19.64 -3.35 10.51
CA PRO A 398 -19.25 -2.20 9.70
C PRO A 398 -19.99 -0.94 10.13
N VAL A 399 -19.32 0.20 10.02
CA VAL A 399 -19.84 1.49 10.46
C VAL A 399 -20.50 2.19 9.27
N VAL A 400 -21.81 1.97 9.14
CA VAL A 400 -22.67 2.52 8.07
C VAL A 400 -22.37 3.98 7.71
N PRO A 401 -22.26 4.93 8.66
CA PRO A 401 -22.01 6.33 8.29
C PRO A 401 -20.62 6.57 7.67
N VAL A 402 -19.62 5.75 8.00
CA VAL A 402 -18.29 5.80 7.36
C VAL A 402 -18.37 5.26 5.93
N MET A 403 -19.04 4.12 5.76
CA MET A 403 -19.26 3.52 4.43
C MET A 403 -20.03 4.45 3.50
N ALA A 404 -21.05 5.14 4.03
CA ALA A 404 -21.85 6.11 3.29
C ALA A 404 -20.99 7.28 2.78
N LEU A 405 -20.07 7.79 3.60
CA LEU A 405 -19.14 8.84 3.18
C LEU A 405 -18.14 8.30 2.14
N ALA A 406 -17.46 7.20 2.44
CA ALA A 406 -16.44 6.62 1.56
C ALA A 406 -17.01 6.26 0.17
N GLY A 407 -18.23 5.73 0.12
CA GLY A 407 -18.93 5.37 -1.10
C GLY A 407 -19.36 6.56 -1.98
N ARG A 408 -19.38 7.79 -1.44
CA ARG A 408 -19.76 9.02 -2.16
C ARG A 408 -18.59 9.90 -2.57
N ILE A 409 -17.35 9.53 -2.23
CA ILE A 409 -16.16 10.30 -2.59
C ILE A 409 -16.01 10.34 -4.12
N GLU A 410 -15.80 11.52 -4.69
CA GLU A 410 -15.55 11.76 -6.10
C GLU A 410 -14.23 12.50 -6.31
N PRO A 411 -13.49 12.22 -7.41
CA PRO A 411 -13.78 11.21 -8.42
C PRO A 411 -13.62 9.78 -7.89
N ALA A 412 -14.36 8.82 -8.46
CA ALA A 412 -14.41 7.44 -7.96
C ALA A 412 -13.03 6.74 -7.86
N ILE A 413 -12.06 7.16 -8.68
CA ILE A 413 -10.67 6.68 -8.61
C ILE A 413 -10.04 6.94 -7.22
N ARG A 414 -10.37 8.05 -6.56
CA ARG A 414 -9.85 8.42 -5.24
C ARG A 414 -10.37 7.50 -4.12
N ARG A 415 -11.47 6.76 -4.35
CA ARG A 415 -11.94 5.72 -3.41
C ARG A 415 -10.94 4.57 -3.26
N ARG A 416 -10.03 4.38 -4.23
CA ARG A 416 -8.98 3.36 -4.19
C ARG A 416 -7.68 3.87 -3.56
N ASP A 417 -7.58 5.16 -3.23
CA ASP A 417 -6.38 5.77 -2.68
C ASP A 417 -6.34 5.58 -1.16
N VAL A 418 -5.34 4.82 -0.66
CA VAL A 418 -5.17 4.58 0.78
C VAL A 418 -4.92 5.88 1.55
N ARG A 419 -4.26 6.87 0.92
CA ARG A 419 -3.94 8.15 1.57
C ARG A 419 -5.22 8.92 1.87
N VAL A 420 -6.13 9.00 0.88
CA VAL A 420 -7.45 9.62 1.04
C VAL A 420 -8.25 8.89 2.11
N ALA A 421 -8.24 7.56 2.10
CA ALA A 421 -8.95 6.74 3.09
C ALA A 421 -8.45 7.02 4.53
N LEU A 422 -7.13 7.10 4.73
CA LEU A 422 -6.53 7.40 6.04
C LEU A 422 -6.75 8.85 6.48
N VAL A 423 -6.70 9.82 5.55
CA VAL A 423 -7.04 11.23 5.82
C VAL A 423 -8.48 11.36 6.31
N VAL A 424 -9.42 10.72 5.60
CA VAL A 424 -10.84 10.71 5.98
C VAL A 424 -11.04 9.98 7.30
N ASP A 425 -10.40 8.82 7.52
CA ASP A 425 -10.48 8.06 8.78
C ASP A 425 -9.99 8.89 9.98
N ALA A 426 -8.88 9.60 9.82
CA ALA A 426 -8.35 10.50 10.84
C ALA A 426 -9.35 11.62 11.15
N LEU A 427 -9.88 12.31 10.14
CA LEU A 427 -10.84 13.40 10.34
C LEU A 427 -12.22 12.93 10.84
N LEU A 428 -12.57 11.66 10.66
CA LEU A 428 -13.76 11.09 11.29
C LEU A 428 -13.61 10.93 12.81
N ARG A 429 -12.38 10.96 13.34
CA ARG A 429 -12.09 10.72 14.77
C ARG A 429 -11.49 11.94 15.47
N GLU A 430 -10.75 12.76 14.72
CA GLU A 430 -10.08 13.97 15.19
C GLU A 430 -10.76 15.24 14.63
N PRO A 431 -10.81 16.34 15.40
CA PRO A 431 -11.50 17.57 15.00
C PRO A 431 -10.85 18.29 13.81
N PHE A 432 -9.55 18.08 13.60
CA PHE A 432 -8.78 18.61 12.47
C PHE A 432 -7.51 17.78 12.25
N ILE A 433 -6.83 18.02 11.12
CA ILE A 433 -5.50 17.48 10.82
C ILE A 433 -4.56 18.59 10.35
N THR A 434 -3.25 18.33 10.50
CA THR A 434 -2.16 19.02 9.81
C THR A 434 -1.25 17.97 9.16
N ALA A 435 -0.34 18.41 8.28
CA ALA A 435 0.63 17.52 7.66
C ALA A 435 1.51 16.80 8.70
N GLU A 436 1.92 17.51 9.76
CA GLU A 436 2.73 16.99 10.86
C GLU A 436 1.98 15.91 11.66
N ARG A 437 0.70 16.14 11.95
CA ARG A 437 -0.11 15.19 12.74
C ARG A 437 -0.38 13.89 11.98
N ILE A 438 -0.56 13.96 10.65
CA ILE A 438 -0.95 12.80 9.86
C ILE A 438 0.22 12.08 9.17
N ALA A 439 1.42 12.69 9.13
CA ALA A 439 2.63 12.10 8.56
C ALA A 439 2.93 10.71 9.14
N GLY A 440 2.81 10.54 10.47
CA GLY A 440 3.02 9.26 11.13
C GLY A 440 1.99 8.19 10.73
N LEU A 441 0.71 8.57 10.62
CA LEU A 441 -0.36 7.66 10.17
C LEU A 441 -0.17 7.23 8.71
N LEU A 442 0.24 8.17 7.85
CA LEU A 442 0.53 7.91 6.45
C LEU A 442 1.90 7.26 6.23
N GLN A 443 2.74 7.18 7.26
CA GLN A 443 4.10 6.64 7.20
C GLN A 443 4.95 7.30 6.10
N ARG A 444 4.82 8.63 6.03
CA ARG A 444 5.40 9.49 5.00
C ARG A 444 6.04 10.71 5.64
N THR A 445 6.86 11.42 4.87
CA THR A 445 7.38 12.71 5.30
C THR A 445 6.25 13.73 5.44
N VAL A 446 6.50 14.82 6.18
CA VAL A 446 5.51 15.91 6.33
C VAL A 446 5.13 16.51 4.98
N SER A 447 6.09 16.64 4.04
CA SER A 447 5.82 17.15 2.68
C SER A 447 4.84 16.25 1.92
N GLU A 448 5.13 14.95 1.87
CA GLU A 448 4.28 13.96 1.20
C GLU A 448 2.90 13.82 1.89
N ALA A 449 2.83 14.02 3.21
CA ALA A 449 1.57 14.09 3.93
C ALA A 449 0.75 15.33 3.52
N GLY A 450 1.41 16.46 3.26
CA GLY A 450 0.79 17.64 2.66
C GLY A 450 0.17 17.34 1.29
N GLU A 451 0.93 16.68 0.41
CA GLU A 451 0.42 16.27 -0.92
C GLU A 451 -0.79 15.32 -0.82
N ALA A 452 -0.79 14.41 0.15
CA ALA A 452 -1.93 13.53 0.42
C ALA A 452 -3.16 14.32 0.87
N ILE A 453 -2.98 15.35 1.69
CA ILE A 453 -4.07 16.25 2.11
C ILE A 453 -4.60 17.01 0.90
N ASP A 454 -3.73 17.57 0.06
CA ASP A 454 -4.13 18.34 -1.12
C ASP A 454 -4.92 17.46 -2.10
N ALA A 455 -4.44 16.23 -2.37
CA ALA A 455 -5.17 15.24 -3.16
C ALA A 455 -6.55 14.90 -2.57
N THR A 456 -6.69 14.91 -1.24
CA THR A 456 -7.96 14.69 -0.54
C THR A 456 -8.86 15.93 -0.60
N ALA A 457 -8.28 17.14 -0.58
CA ALA A 457 -9.00 18.40 -0.68
C ALA A 457 -9.62 18.63 -2.07
N GLU A 458 -9.02 18.09 -3.13
CA GLU A 458 -9.59 18.05 -4.48
C GLU A 458 -10.84 17.16 -4.59
N CYS A 459 -11.04 16.25 -3.64
CA CYS A 459 -12.17 15.34 -3.66
C CYS A 459 -13.48 16.03 -3.27
N ARG A 460 -14.59 15.46 -3.74
CA ARG A 460 -15.95 15.94 -3.47
C ARG A 460 -16.84 14.85 -2.91
N VAL A 461 -17.92 15.24 -2.26
CA VAL A 461 -19.03 14.39 -1.83
C VAL A 461 -20.31 15.13 -2.15
N ASP A 462 -21.19 14.50 -2.94
CA ASP A 462 -22.46 15.11 -3.38
C ASP A 462 -22.25 16.52 -4.00
N SER A 463 -21.27 16.64 -4.90
CA SER A 463 -20.79 17.89 -5.54
C SER A 463 -20.20 18.96 -4.60
N GLN A 464 -20.18 18.74 -3.28
CA GLN A 464 -19.56 19.63 -2.31
C GLN A 464 -18.10 19.23 -2.04
N PRO A 465 -17.21 20.16 -1.65
CA PRO A 465 -15.85 19.81 -1.23
C PRO A 465 -15.86 18.76 -0.12
N LEU A 466 -14.94 17.79 -0.13
CA LEU A 466 -14.79 16.80 0.94
C LEU A 466 -14.16 17.44 2.20
N LEU A 467 -13.14 18.28 2.00
CA LEU A 467 -12.46 19.00 3.06
C LEU A 467 -12.79 20.49 3.06
N SER A 468 -12.60 21.14 4.21
CA SER A 468 -12.59 22.60 4.32
C SER A 468 -11.38 23.07 5.11
N ARG A 469 -10.74 24.13 4.62
CA ARG A 469 -9.61 24.77 5.30
C ARG A 469 -10.12 25.75 6.35
N TYR A 470 -9.52 25.74 7.53
CA TYR A 470 -9.76 26.73 8.58
C TYR A 470 -8.43 27.14 9.18
N LYS A 471 -8.05 28.41 9.01
CA LYS A 471 -6.70 28.89 9.32
C LYS A 471 -5.65 28.01 8.61
N ASP A 472 -4.77 27.40 9.37
CA ASP A 472 -3.67 26.52 8.98
C ASP A 472 -4.01 25.02 9.09
N VAL A 473 -5.25 24.67 9.43
CA VAL A 473 -5.69 23.27 9.58
C VAL A 473 -6.74 22.86 8.54
N TRP A 474 -6.91 21.54 8.40
CA TRP A 474 -7.95 20.94 7.57
C TRP A 474 -8.99 20.20 8.40
N LEU A 475 -10.25 20.32 7.98
CA LEU A 475 -11.41 19.67 8.59
C LEU A 475 -12.22 18.94 7.52
N LEU A 476 -13.07 17.98 7.92
CA LEU A 476 -14.19 17.56 7.07
C LEU A 476 -15.09 18.75 6.78
N SER A 477 -15.55 18.86 5.54
CA SER A 477 -16.49 19.91 5.17
C SER A 477 -17.85 19.71 5.84
N PRO A 478 -18.67 20.77 5.98
CA PRO A 478 -20.05 20.63 6.46
C PRO A 478 -20.89 19.62 5.66
N GLY A 479 -20.67 19.54 4.34
CA GLY A 479 -21.35 18.57 3.47
C GLY A 479 -20.96 17.13 3.78
N ALA A 480 -19.66 16.87 3.92
CA ALA A 480 -19.15 15.56 4.31
C ALA A 480 -19.63 15.14 5.71
N VAL A 481 -19.63 16.07 6.68
CA VAL A 481 -20.18 15.84 8.02
C VAL A 481 -21.67 15.52 7.93
N SER A 482 -22.45 16.24 7.13
CA SER A 482 -23.89 15.97 6.98
C SER A 482 -24.17 14.57 6.44
N VAL A 483 -23.36 14.04 5.52
CA VAL A 483 -23.50 12.67 5.01
C VAL A 483 -23.38 11.65 6.15
N VAL A 484 -22.38 11.82 7.01
CA VAL A 484 -22.13 10.96 8.18
C VAL A 484 -23.24 11.12 9.22
N GLU A 485 -23.68 12.35 9.50
CA GLU A 485 -24.71 12.63 10.49
C GLU A 485 -26.11 12.15 10.09
N ASN A 486 -26.41 12.17 8.78
CA ASN A 486 -27.68 11.67 8.24
C ASN A 486 -27.73 10.14 8.17
N ALA A 487 -26.58 9.47 8.12
CA ALA A 487 -26.49 8.03 7.99
C ALA A 487 -26.62 7.26 9.32
N ALA A 488 -26.42 7.92 10.47
CA ALA A 488 -26.64 7.32 11.79
C ALA A 488 -26.89 8.40 12.85
N PRO A 489 -27.74 8.18 13.88
CA PRO A 489 -28.00 9.15 14.94
C PRO A 489 -26.79 9.38 15.87
N PRO A 490 -26.76 10.47 16.68
CA PRO A 490 -25.59 10.83 17.48
C PRO A 490 -25.10 9.75 18.46
N HIS A 491 -26.01 9.01 19.11
CA HIS A 491 -25.64 7.98 20.09
C HIS A 491 -24.91 6.80 19.43
N GLU A 492 -25.35 6.35 18.26
CA GLU A 492 -24.68 5.29 17.48
C GLU A 492 -23.30 5.73 17.01
N ARG A 493 -23.19 6.96 16.48
CA ARG A 493 -21.89 7.50 16.02
C ARG A 493 -20.89 7.59 17.17
N ARG A 494 -21.30 8.13 18.32
CA ARG A 494 -20.46 8.27 19.52
C ARG A 494 -20.02 6.91 20.07
N ALA A 495 -20.93 5.93 20.13
CA ALA A 495 -20.58 4.57 20.56
C ALA A 495 -19.52 3.90 19.67
N ARG A 496 -19.42 4.32 18.41
CA ARG A 496 -18.39 3.87 17.46
C ARG A 496 -17.18 4.80 17.37
N GLY A 497 -17.14 5.87 18.18
CA GLY A 497 -16.06 6.86 18.14
C GLY A 497 -16.00 7.66 16.84
N ILE A 498 -17.12 7.83 16.14
CA ILE A 498 -17.22 8.62 14.90
C ILE A 498 -17.75 10.00 15.22
N LEU A 499 -17.02 11.02 14.76
CA LEU A 499 -17.23 12.43 15.03
C LEU A 499 -17.43 12.73 16.54
N PRO A 500 -16.62 12.15 17.46
CA PRO A 500 -16.84 12.29 18.91
C PRO A 500 -16.70 13.74 19.38
N TYR A 501 -15.93 14.54 18.63
CA TYR A 501 -15.71 15.95 18.85
C TYR A 501 -16.89 16.84 18.44
N ARG A 502 -17.92 16.30 17.75
CA ARG A 502 -19.09 17.08 17.33
C ARG A 502 -20.12 17.15 18.44
N ARG A 503 -20.53 18.38 18.78
CA ARG A 503 -21.42 18.70 19.91
C ARG A 503 -21.00 17.90 21.16
N PRO A 504 -19.75 18.05 21.63
CA PRO A 504 -19.19 17.20 22.67
C PRO A 504 -19.80 17.58 24.02
N GLU A 505 -20.07 16.59 24.85
CA GLU A 505 -20.44 16.79 26.26
C GLU A 505 -19.21 17.24 27.08
N GLU A 506 -18.05 16.68 26.74
CA GLU A 506 -16.74 17.02 27.27
C GLU A 506 -15.90 17.78 26.22
N PRO A 507 -15.88 19.13 26.26
CA PRO A 507 -15.18 19.95 25.27
C PRO A 507 -13.65 19.88 25.42
N LEU A 508 -13.14 19.40 26.56
CA LEU A 508 -11.72 19.40 26.90
C LEU A 508 -10.87 18.71 25.84
N THR A 509 -11.34 17.60 25.27
CA THR A 509 -10.60 16.87 24.22
C THR A 509 -10.37 17.74 22.99
N VAL A 510 -11.39 18.45 22.51
CA VAL A 510 -11.28 19.33 21.32
C VAL A 510 -10.31 20.49 21.59
N VAL A 511 -10.46 21.10 22.77
CA VAL A 511 -9.62 22.21 23.22
C VAL A 511 -8.16 21.78 23.35
N ARG A 512 -7.90 20.64 23.99
CA ARG A 512 -6.56 20.07 24.16
C ARG A 512 -5.91 19.79 22.80
N THR A 513 -6.62 19.10 21.91
CA THR A 513 -6.12 18.80 20.55
C THR A 513 -5.77 20.07 19.78
N TRP A 514 -6.56 21.14 19.91
CA TRP A 514 -6.24 22.44 19.31
C TRP A 514 -4.99 23.08 19.92
N LEU A 515 -4.90 23.10 21.25
CA LEU A 515 -3.78 23.72 21.97
C LEU A 515 -2.45 22.95 21.84
N GLU A 516 -2.47 21.69 21.39
CA GLU A 516 -1.25 20.96 21.01
C GLU A 516 -0.55 21.57 19.78
N VAL A 517 -1.29 22.29 18.94
CA VAL A 517 -0.80 22.88 17.68
C VAL A 517 -0.76 24.41 17.75
N HIS A 518 -1.73 25.02 18.43
CA HIS A 518 -1.87 26.47 18.54
C HIS A 518 -1.70 26.95 19.97
N GLU A 519 -1.12 28.14 20.15
CA GLU A 519 -0.89 28.70 21.48
C GLU A 519 -2.18 29.17 22.20
N ARG A 520 -3.25 29.41 21.43
CA ARG A 520 -4.51 29.97 21.94
C ARG A 520 -5.72 29.42 21.21
N ILE A 521 -6.85 29.43 21.91
CA ILE A 521 -8.16 29.07 21.37
C ILE A 521 -9.18 30.19 21.56
N THR A 522 -10.00 30.44 20.56
CA THR A 522 -11.13 31.38 20.63
C THR A 522 -12.47 30.64 20.68
N SER A 523 -13.53 31.34 21.07
CA SER A 523 -14.89 30.79 20.95
C SER A 523 -15.25 30.42 19.50
N GLY A 524 -14.67 31.11 18.52
CA GLY A 524 -14.86 30.81 17.09
C GLY A 524 -14.19 29.50 16.67
N ASP A 525 -12.99 29.23 17.18
CA ASP A 525 -12.27 27.97 16.95
C ASP A 525 -13.08 26.80 17.48
N GLN A 526 -13.47 26.86 18.76
CA GLN A 526 -14.26 25.81 19.39
C GLN A 526 -15.61 25.62 18.68
N ALA A 527 -16.29 26.70 18.29
CA ALA A 527 -17.54 26.61 17.54
C ALA A 527 -17.36 25.89 16.20
N ARG A 528 -16.29 26.21 15.47
CA ARG A 528 -16.01 25.62 14.16
C ARG A 528 -15.68 24.13 14.27
N LEU A 529 -14.79 23.76 15.18
CA LEU A 529 -14.36 22.37 15.39
C LEU A 529 -15.51 21.51 15.90
N ALA A 530 -16.20 21.97 16.96
CA ALA A 530 -17.25 21.20 17.60
C ALA A 530 -18.60 21.26 16.88
N GLY A 531 -18.81 22.18 15.95
CA GLY A 531 -20.09 22.31 15.22
C GLY A 531 -21.23 22.82 16.07
N ILE A 532 -20.93 23.77 16.96
CA ILE A 532 -21.88 24.40 17.87
C ILE A 532 -21.94 25.90 17.60
N THR A 533 -22.92 26.57 18.21
CA THR A 533 -23.01 28.03 18.13
C THR A 533 -21.84 28.68 18.88
N GLN A 534 -21.44 29.88 18.47
CA GLN A 534 -20.37 30.62 19.14
C GLN A 534 -20.70 30.91 20.61
N THR A 535 -21.97 31.16 20.93
CA THR A 535 -22.45 31.31 22.31
C THR A 535 -22.25 30.03 23.11
N GLY A 536 -22.65 28.87 22.55
CA GLY A 536 -22.45 27.58 23.22
C GLY A 536 -20.97 27.25 23.42
N ALA A 537 -20.13 27.56 22.42
CA ALA A 537 -18.68 27.41 22.52
C ALA A 537 -18.09 28.29 23.62
N LEU A 538 -18.50 29.56 23.72
CA LEU A 538 -18.06 30.44 24.80
C LEU A 538 -18.44 29.88 26.16
N THR A 539 -19.67 29.41 26.35
CA THR A 539 -20.10 28.76 27.60
C THR A 539 -19.25 27.55 27.95
N GLN A 540 -18.90 26.70 26.96
CA GLN A 540 -18.00 25.57 27.18
C GLN A 540 -16.59 26.00 27.62
N LEU A 541 -16.03 27.01 26.97
CA LEU A 541 -14.69 27.53 27.30
C LEU A 541 -14.66 28.18 28.70
N GLU A 542 -15.69 28.96 29.06
CA GLU A 542 -15.82 29.57 30.38
C GLU A 542 -15.96 28.52 31.51
N ARG A 543 -16.64 27.41 31.23
CA ARG A 543 -16.67 26.26 32.15
C ARG A 543 -15.27 25.69 32.35
N LEU A 544 -14.50 25.50 31.28
CA LEU A 544 -13.11 25.01 31.38
C LEU A 544 -12.17 26.00 32.09
N VAL A 545 -12.45 27.31 32.02
CA VAL A 545 -11.74 28.30 32.85
C VAL A 545 -12.06 28.11 34.32
N THR A 546 -13.35 27.95 34.66
CA THR A 546 -13.80 27.69 36.03
C THR A 546 -13.19 26.41 36.59
N ASP A 547 -13.09 25.37 35.77
CA ASP A 547 -12.50 24.08 36.15
C ASP A 547 -10.97 24.12 36.27
N GLY A 548 -10.32 25.19 35.78
CA GLY A 548 -8.87 25.42 35.83
C GLY A 548 -8.07 24.86 34.64
N TYR A 549 -8.74 24.36 33.60
CA TYR A 549 -8.11 23.86 32.37
C TYR A 549 -7.72 24.97 31.40
N LEU A 550 -8.36 26.13 31.48
CA LEU A 550 -8.04 27.30 30.65
C LEU A 550 -7.87 28.54 31.52
N VAL A 551 -7.20 29.55 30.99
CA VAL A 551 -7.19 30.91 31.52
C VAL A 551 -7.58 31.90 30.43
N ARG A 552 -8.25 33.00 30.81
CA ARG A 552 -8.55 34.07 29.85
C ARG A 552 -7.25 34.78 29.47
N GLY A 553 -7.03 34.97 28.18
CA GLY A 553 -5.94 35.79 27.67
C GLY A 553 -6.20 37.28 27.87
N GLU A 554 -5.20 38.12 27.61
CA GLU A 554 -5.26 39.57 27.82
C GLU A 554 -6.15 40.30 26.79
N GLY A 555 -6.48 39.64 25.67
CA GLY A 555 -7.29 40.20 24.60
C GLY A 555 -8.77 40.36 24.98
N LYS A 556 -9.40 41.46 24.55
CA LYS A 556 -10.82 41.76 24.76
C LYS A 556 -11.59 41.88 23.44
N GLY A 557 -12.92 41.75 23.49
CA GLY A 557 -13.80 41.89 22.33
C GLY A 557 -13.49 40.87 21.24
N ARG A 558 -13.22 41.34 20.01
CA ARG A 558 -12.88 40.47 18.85
C ARG A 558 -11.57 39.69 19.03
N ASN A 559 -10.70 40.11 19.96
CA ASN A 559 -9.43 39.45 20.27
C ASN A 559 -9.50 38.58 21.53
N ALA A 560 -10.70 38.36 22.08
CA ALA A 560 -10.89 37.49 23.23
C ALA A 560 -10.46 36.06 22.89
N HIS A 561 -9.56 35.50 23.71
CA HIS A 561 -9.00 34.18 23.55
C HIS A 561 -8.70 33.56 24.91
N PHE A 562 -8.45 32.26 24.90
CA PHE A 562 -8.14 31.44 26.05
C PHE A 562 -6.79 30.76 25.82
N LEU A 563 -6.02 30.61 26.89
CA LEU A 563 -4.72 29.94 26.93
C LEU A 563 -4.82 28.69 27.80
N ALA A 564 -3.86 27.77 27.66
CA ALA A 564 -3.76 26.61 28.53
C ALA A 564 -3.67 27.03 30.01
N GLY A 565 -4.54 26.46 30.83
CA GLY A 565 -4.54 26.65 32.28
C GLY A 565 -3.67 25.63 33.00
N PRO A 566 -3.46 25.78 34.31
CA PRO A 566 -2.54 24.94 35.09
C PRO A 566 -2.95 23.46 35.18
N ARG A 567 -4.24 23.15 34.98
CA ARG A 567 -4.73 21.76 34.97
C ARG A 567 -4.72 21.13 33.58
N LEU A 568 -4.48 21.91 32.52
CA LEU A 568 -4.17 21.34 31.23
C LEU A 568 -2.72 20.87 31.31
N PRO A 569 -2.43 19.55 31.23
CA PRO A 569 -1.06 19.09 31.27
C PRO A 569 -0.27 19.79 30.15
N GLY A 570 0.73 20.60 30.55
CA GLY A 570 1.62 21.24 29.61
C GLY A 570 2.47 20.19 28.89
N GLN A 571 2.49 20.25 27.58
CA GLN A 571 3.64 19.78 26.81
C GLN A 571 4.05 20.87 25.85
N ARG A 572 5.22 21.45 26.12
CA ARG A 572 6.33 21.61 25.16
C ARG A 572 7.50 22.32 25.87
N PRO A 573 8.73 21.88 25.62
CA PRO A 573 9.29 20.55 25.90
C PRO A 573 9.56 20.31 27.40
#